data_AF-A0A959P7L1-F1
#
_entry.id   AF-A0A959P7L1-F1
#
_cell.length_a   1.000
_cell.length_b   1.000
_cell.length_c   1.000
_cell.angle_alpha   90.00
_cell.angle_beta   90.00
_cell.angle_gamma   90.00
#
_symmetry.space_group_name_H-M   'P 1'
#
loop_
_entity.id
_entity.type
_entity.pdbx_description
1 polymer ?
#
loop_
_entity_poly.entity_id
_entity_poly.type
_entity_poly.pdbx_seq_one_letter_code
_entity_poly.pdbx_strand_id
1 'polypeptide(L)' 'MNAVEKEAAKLLAEKNINITLDLDYGNASTTWWTCDYSEQYIKINAHYRT' A
#
# COMPACT_ATOMS: atom_id res chain seq x y z
N MET A 1 9.47 6.46 -19.30
CA MET A 1 9.35 6.19 -17.85
C MET A 1 10.41 7.02 -17.17
N ASN A 2 9.99 7.95 -16.31
CA ASN A 2 10.89 8.88 -15.66
C ASN A 2 11.78 8.12 -14.65
N ALA A 3 12.99 8.62 -14.36
CA ALA A 3 13.92 7.94 -13.45
C ALA A 3 13.32 7.72 -12.06
N VAL A 4 12.55 8.72 -11.58
CA VAL A 4 11.82 8.68 -10.31
C VAL A 4 10.75 7.58 -10.29
N GLU A 5 9.98 7.43 -11.36
CA GLU A 5 8.96 6.38 -11.46
C GLU A 5 9.60 4.99 -11.44
N LYS A 6 10.77 4.83 -12.07
CA LYS A 6 11.50 3.56 -12.10
C LYS A 6 12.04 3.17 -10.73
N GLU A 7 12.46 4.14 -9.94
CA GLU A 7 12.91 3.93 -8.56
C GLU A 7 11.74 3.62 -7.63
N ALA A 8 10.64 4.38 -7.74
CA ALA A 8 9.41 4.13 -6.99
C ALA A 8 8.84 2.74 -7.30
N ALA A 9 8.82 2.32 -8.57
CA ALA A 9 8.34 1.00 -8.97
C ALA A 9 9.18 -0.14 -8.36
N LYS A 10 10.49 0.06 -8.15
CA LYS A 10 11.33 -0.94 -7.48
C LYS A 10 10.98 -1.06 -6.00
N LEU A 11 10.79 0.06 -5.31
CA LEU A 11 10.40 0.08 -3.89
C LEU A 11 9.01 -0.53 -3.68
N LEU A 12 8.06 -0.24 -4.57
CA LEU A 12 6.70 -0.79 -4.51
C LEU A 12 6.62 -2.29 -4.86
N ALA A 13 7.67 -2.87 -5.45
CA ALA A 13 7.74 -4.30 -5.73
C ALA A 13 8.21 -5.13 -4.52
N GLU A 14 8.60 -4.47 -3.42
CA GLU A 14 9.00 -5.15 -2.19
C GLU A 14 7.80 -5.75 -1.45
N LYS A 15 8.07 -6.79 -0.64
CA LYS A 15 7.02 -7.48 0.13
C LYS A 15 6.37 -6.60 1.20
N ASN A 16 7.15 -5.71 1.81
CA ASN A 16 6.68 -4.80 2.84
C ASN A 16 7.06 -3.38 2.42
N ILE A 17 6.10 -2.47 2.46
CA ILE A 17 6.29 -1.09 2.02
C ILE A 17 5.96 -0.20 3.22
N ASN A 18 6.86 0.73 3.52
CA ASN A 18 6.62 1.78 4.51
C ASN A 18 6.20 3.06 3.79
N ILE A 19 5.04 3.59 4.16
CA ILE A 19 4.54 4.87 3.67
C ILE A 19 4.48 5.83 4.85
N THR A 20 5.19 6.94 4.75
CA THR A 20 5.16 8.02 5.75
C THR A 20 4.42 9.20 5.16
N LEU A 21 3.41 9.68 5.88
CA LEU A 21 2.65 10.86 5.53
C LEU A 21 2.89 11.93 6.59
N ASP A 22 3.48 13.05 6.19
CA ASP A 22 3.56 14.26 7.00
C ASP A 22 2.46 15.21 6.53
N LEU A 23 1.61 15.63 7.48
CA LEU A 23 0.46 16.49 7.22
C LEU A 23 0.72 17.95 7.62
N ASP A 24 1.87 18.26 8.23
CA ASP A 24 2.20 19.59 8.76
C ASP A 24 1.07 20.19 9.65
N TYR A 25 0.41 19.33 10.44
CA TYR A 25 -0.78 19.69 11.24
C TYR A 25 -0.58 19.36 12.73
N GLY A 26 0.61 19.66 13.25
CA GLY A 26 0.98 19.47 14.66
C GLY A 26 1.73 18.17 14.94
N ASN A 27 1.73 17.75 16.21
CA ASN A 27 2.63 16.69 16.72
C ASN A 27 1.94 15.33 16.93
N ALA A 28 0.70 15.17 16.49
CA ALA A 28 0.00 13.90 16.61
C ALA A 28 0.52 12.90 15.56
N SER A 29 0.72 11.64 15.96
CA SER A 29 1.18 10.58 15.08
C SER A 29 0.44 9.27 15.34
N THR A 30 0.23 8.47 14.29
CA THR A 30 -0.35 7.13 14.38
C THR A 30 0.25 6.22 13.31
N THR A 31 0.28 4.91 13.57
CA THR A 31 0.80 3.90 12.65
C THR A 31 -0.27 2.85 12.39
N TRP A 32 -0.48 2.53 11.12
CA TRP A 32 -1.50 1.58 10.67
C TRP A 32 -0.83 0.55 9.77
N TRP A 33 -1.31 -0.70 9.86
CA TRP A 33 -0.86 -1.79 9.00
C TRP A 33 -1.99 -2.21 8.10
N THR A 34 -1.69 -2.38 6.83
CA THR A 34 -2.62 -2.86 5.81
C THR A 34 -1.87 -3.69 4.79
N CYS A 35 -2.59 -4.30 3.86
CA CYS A 35 -2.04 -5.06 2.73
C CYS A 35 -2.57 -4.55 1.39
N ASP A 36 -1.99 -5.07 0.31
CA ASP A 36 -2.41 -4.79 -1.05
C ASP A 36 -3.79 -5.37 -1.38
N TYR A 37 -4.44 -4.78 -2.38
CA TYR A 37 -5.70 -5.28 -2.91
C TYR A 37 -5.44 -6.14 -4.15
N SER A 38 -5.51 -7.46 -3.98
CA SER A 38 -5.14 -8.43 -5.01
C SER A 38 -6.35 -9.13 -5.64
N GLU A 39 -6.19 -9.60 -6.88
CA GLU A 39 -7.20 -10.44 -7.55
C GLU A 39 -7.49 -11.73 -6.77
N GLN A 40 -6.48 -12.27 -6.07
CA GLN A 40 -6.65 -13.45 -5.22
C GLN A 40 -7.60 -13.18 -4.05
N TYR A 41 -7.52 -11.99 -3.43
CA TYR A 41 -8.48 -11.58 -2.41
C TYR A 41 -9.91 -11.59 -2.97
N ILE A 42 -10.10 -11.09 -4.18
CA ILE A 42 -11.40 -11.11 -4.86
C ILE A 42 -11.84 -12.56 -5.10
N LYS A 43 -11.01 -13.41 -5.67
CA LYS A 43 -11.36 -14.81 -5.99
C LYS A 43 -11.79 -15.60 -4.75
N ILE A 44 -11.09 -15.44 -3.64
CA ILE A 44 -11.42 -16.12 -2.37
C ILE A 44 -12.78 -15.63 -1.85
N ASN A 45 -13.03 -14.32 -1.87
CA ASN A 45 -14.22 -13.74 -1.27
C ASN A 45 -15.43 -13.67 -2.21
N ALA A 46 -15.25 -13.75 -3.53
CA ALA A 46 -16.33 -13.69 -4.53
C ALA A 46 -17.30 -14.88 -4.46
N HIS A 47 -16.88 -15.97 -3.83
CA HIS A 47 -17.70 -17.16 -3.61
C HIS A 47 -18.49 -17.12 -2.28
N TYR A 48 -18.27 -16.11 -1.43
CA TYR A 48 -19.15 -15.84 -0.29
C TYR A 48 -20.41 -15.14 -0.79
N ARG A 49 -21.36 -15.90 -1.34
CA ARG A 49 -22.71 -15.38 -1.57
C ARG A 49 -23.42 -15.17 -0.22
N THR A 50 -23.80 -13.92 0.06
CA THR A 50 -25.02 -13.52 0.79
C THR A 50 -26.27 -14.13 0.18
#